data_AF-A0A6N9Q2I1-F1
#
_entry.id   AF-A0A6N9Q2I1-F1
#
_cell.length_a   1.000
_cell.length_b   1.000
_cell.length_c   1.000
_cell.angle_alpha   90.00
_cell.angle_beta   90.00
_cell.angle_gamma   90.00
#
_symmetry.space_group_name_H-M   'P 1'
#
loop_
_entity.id
_entity.type
_entity.pdbx_description
1 polymer ?
#
loop_
_entity_poly.entity_id
_entity_poly.type
_entity_poly.pdbx_seq_one_letter_code
_entity_poly.pdbx_strand_id
1 'polypeptide(L)' 'MENKWQYVCLFIDLYNREMIGYSARPNKDSLLVWQAMSSVKTRLDKITLFHTNRGNEFKNKLIDEMN' A
#
# COMPACT_ATOMS: atom_id res chain seq x y z
N MET A 1 -10.83 -20.39 10.58
CA MET A 1 -9.93 -19.52 9.79
C MET A 1 -8.52 -19.75 10.32
N GLU A 2 -7.91 -20.88 9.96
CA GLU A 2 -6.67 -21.35 10.61
C GLU A 2 -5.44 -21.02 9.76
N ASN A 3 -4.40 -20.47 10.40
CA ASN A 3 -2.97 -20.46 10.03
C ASN A 3 -2.59 -20.39 8.53
N LYS A 4 -3.31 -19.60 7.71
CA LYS A 4 -2.91 -19.36 6.32
C LYS A 4 -2.02 -18.13 6.23
N TRP A 5 -0.93 -18.25 5.47
CA TRP A 5 -0.09 -17.12 5.11
C TRP A 5 -0.92 -15.99 4.49
N GLN A 6 -0.62 -14.77 4.90
CA GLN A 6 -1.19 -13.55 4.33
C GLN A 6 -0.04 -12.70 3.80
N TYR A 7 -0.30 -12.00 2.71
CA TYR A 7 0.57 -10.93 2.25
C TYR A 7 0.19 -9.66 2.98
N VAL A 8 1.20 -8.90 3.40
CA VAL A 8 1.03 -7.60 4.05
C VAL A 8 1.65 -6.54 3.16
N CYS A 9 0.92 -5.44 2.93
CA CYS A 9 1.45 -4.23 2.30
C CYS A 9 1.49 -3.13 3.35
N LEU A 10 2.60 -2.39 3.43
CA LEU A 10 2.85 -1.35 4.42
C LEU A 10 3.33 -0.07 3.72
N PHE A 11 2.80 1.06 4.18
CA PHE A 11 3.28 2.40 3.86
C PHE A 11 3.88 3.00 5.12
N ILE A 12 5.14 3.42 5.03
CA ILE A 12 5.90 3.94 6.17
C ILE A 12 6.37 5.35 5.82
N ASP A 13 6.09 6.30 6.71
CA ASP A 13 6.75 7.60 6.70
C ASP A 13 8.13 7.44 7.37
N LEU A 14 9.18 7.59 6.57
CA LEU A 14 10.57 7.43 7.05
C LEU A 14 11.04 8.59 7.94
N TYR A 15 10.47 9.79 7.78
CA TYR A 15 10.83 10.96 8.58
C TYR A 15 10.24 10.84 9.98
N ASN A 16 8.93 10.59 10.06
CA ASN A 16 8.21 10.44 11.33
C ASN A 16 8.36 9.04 11.96
N ARG A 17 8.93 8.07 11.22
CA ARG A 17 9.13 6.66 11.62
C ARG A 17 7.83 5.98 12.04
N GLU A 18 6.75 6.28 11.32
CA GLU A 18 5.43 5.75 11.60
C GLU A 18 4.85 4.98 10.42
N MET A 19 4.00 4.01 10.72
CA MET A 19 3.17 3.36 9.71
C MET A 19 1.98 4.27 9.40
N ILE A 20 1.87 4.69 8.14
CA ILE A 20 0.80 5.60 7.71
C ILE A 20 -0.34 4.87 6.99
N GLY A 21 -0.13 3.63 6.55
CA GLY A 21 -1.17 2.78 5.95
C GLY A 21 -0.73 1.32 5.81
N TYR A 22 -1.70 0.41 5.78
CA TYR A 22 -1.46 -1.02 5.66
C TYR A 22 -2.68 -1.81 5.15
N SER A 23 -2.43 -3.01 4.65
CA SER A 23 -3.46 -4.01 4.40
C SER A 23 -2.88 -5.42 4.52
N ALA A 24 -3.74 -6.41 4.74
CA ALA A 24 -3.38 -7.82 4.75
C ALA A 24 -4.41 -8.64 3.99
N ARG A 25 -3.97 -9.46 3.03
CA ARG A 25 -4.86 -10.30 2.21
C ARG A 25 -4.20 -11.63 1.84
N PRO A 26 -4.98 -12.66 1.45
CA PRO A 26 -4.43 -13.93 1.00
C PRO A 26 -3.67 -13.86 -0.33
N ASN A 27 -3.94 -12.84 -1.15
CA ASN A 27 -3.41 -12.70 -2.51
C ASN A 27 -2.45 -11.51 -2.60
N LYS A 28 -1.29 -11.72 -3.21
CA LYS A 28 -0.34 -10.66 -3.57
C LYS A 28 -0.76 -10.01 -4.88
N ASP A 29 -1.80 -9.17 -4.82
CA ASP A 29 -2.40 -8.52 -5.98
C ASP A 29 -2.48 -6.99 -5.79
N SER A 30 -2.91 -6.28 -6.82
CA SER A 30 -3.09 -4.82 -6.77
C SER A 30 -4.14 -4.36 -5.76
N LEU A 31 -5.09 -5.23 -5.41
CA LEU A 31 -6.12 -4.90 -4.42
C LEU A 31 -5.53 -4.87 -3.00
N LEU A 32 -4.51 -5.68 -2.71
CA LEU A 32 -3.69 -5.53 -1.51
C LEU A 32 -3.09 -4.11 -1.44
N VAL A 33 -2.44 -3.67 -2.52
CA VAL A 33 -1.82 -2.33 -2.58
C VAL A 33 -2.86 -1.22 -2.45
N TRP A 34 -3.96 -1.32 -3.20
CA TRP A 34 -5.05 -0.34 -3.17
C TRP A 34 -5.62 -0.18 -1.76
N GLN A 35 -5.94 -1.28 -1.06
CA GLN A 35 -6.45 -1.21 0.31
C GLN A 35 -5.45 -0.56 1.28
N ALA A 36 -4.16 -0.85 1.13
CA ALA A 36 -3.14 -0.24 1.96
C ALA A 36 -3.04 1.26 1.70
N MET A 37 -3.11 1.67 0.43
CA MET A 37 -3.07 3.09 0.06
C MET A 37 -4.34 3.84 0.50
N SER A 38 -5.53 3.24 0.38
CA SER A 38 -6.79 3.81 0.88
C SER A 38 -6.85 3.92 2.41
N SER A 39 -6.02 3.16 3.14
CA SER A 39 -5.92 3.27 4.60
C SER A 39 -5.07 4.47 5.07
N VAL A 40 -4.34 5.11 4.14
CA VAL A 40 -3.51 6.28 4.46
C VAL A 40 -4.38 7.48 4.81
N LYS A 41 -4.25 7.97 6.04
CA LYS A 41 -5.00 9.14 6.54
C LYS A 41 -4.37 10.47 6.14
N THR A 42 -3.06 10.46 5.93
CA THR A 42 -2.32 11.63 5.44
C THR A 42 -2.75 11.93 4.02
N ARG A 43 -2.92 13.20 3.69
CA ARG A 43 -3.22 13.58 2.31
C ARG A 43 -2.07 13.15 1.39
N LEU A 44 -2.38 12.32 0.39
CA LEU A 44 -1.37 11.76 -0.52
C LEU A 44 -0.65 12.86 -1.32
N ASP A 45 -1.31 13.98 -1.60
CA ASP A 45 -0.70 15.12 -2.31
C ASP A 45 0.39 15.85 -1.50
N LYS A 46 0.51 15.56 -0.20
CA LYS A 46 1.63 16.03 0.64
C LYS A 46 2.85 15.11 0.57
N ILE A 47 2.73 13.93 -0.04
CA ILE A 47 3.82 12.97 -0.20
C ILE A 47 4.57 13.32 -1.48
N THR A 48 5.78 13.88 -1.34
CA THR A 48 6.58 14.34 -2.49
C THR A 48 7.49 13.27 -3.07
N LEU A 49 7.76 12.21 -2.30
CA LEU A 49 8.58 11.08 -2.72
C LEU A 49 7.92 9.78 -2.30
N PHE A 50 7.59 8.95 -3.29
CA PHE A 50 7.09 7.61 -3.08
C PHE A 50 8.07 6.59 -3.64
N HIS A 51 8.53 5.65 -2.81
CA HIS A 51 9.47 4.62 -3.20
C HIS A 51 8.86 3.23 -2.99
N THR A 52 8.79 2.45 -4.05
CA THR A 52 8.40 1.03 -4.01
C THR A 52 9.46 0.20 -4.71
N ASN A 53 9.48 -1.10 -4.42
CA ASN A 53 10.28 -2.07 -5.15
C ASN A 53 9.81 -2.31 -6.60
N ARG A 54 8.89 -1.48 -7.13
CA ARG A 54 8.33 -1.56 -8.49
C ARG A 54 7.72 -2.91 -8.85
N GLY A 55 7.21 -3.65 -7.86
CA GLY A 55 6.45 -4.88 -8.08
C GLY A 55 5.28 -4.66 -9.04
N ASN A 56 4.90 -5.68 -9.80
CA ASN A 56 3.81 -5.58 -10.78
C ASN A 56 2.46 -5.27 -10.11
N GLU A 57 2.33 -5.53 -8.81
CA GLU A 57 1.15 -5.20 -8.00
C GLU A 57 0.90 -3.68 -7.91
N PHE A 58 1.94 -2.86 -8.14
CA PHE A 58 1.84 -1.39 -8.18
C PHE A 58 1.55 -0.84 -9.58
N LYS A 59 1.58 -1.68 -10.63
CA LYS A 59 1.31 -1.29 -12.03
C LYS A 59 -0.14 -1.61 -12.39
N ASN A 60 -1.11 -0.95 -11.77
CA ASN A 60 -2.52 -1.19 -12.05
C ASN A 60 -3.25 0.13 -12.36
N LYS A 61 -4.13 0.09 -13.36
CA LYS A 61 -5.05 1.19 -13.70
C LYS A 61 -5.83 1.71 -12.48
N LEU A 62 -6.22 0.82 -11.55
CA LEU A 62 -6.90 1.19 -10.30
C LEU A 62 -6.06 2.12 -9.41
N ILE A 63 -4.73 2.04 -9.49
CA ILE A 63 -3.80 2.92 -8.78
C ILE A 63 -3.57 4.20 -9.59
N ASP A 64 -3.44 4.08 -10.92
CA ASP A 64 -3.27 5.24 -11.81
C ASP A 64 -4.49 6.17 -11.76
N GLU A 65 -5.70 5.63 -11.61
CA GLU A 65 -6.97 6.35 -11.46
C GLU A 65 -7.15 7.04 -10.08
N MET A 66 -6.27 6.77 -9.11
CA MET A 66 -6.27 7.47 -7.81
C MET A 66 -5.50 8.80 -7.82
N ASN A 67 -4.76 9.10 -8.90
CA ASN A 67 -3.98 10.34 -9.06
C ASN A 67 -4.80 11.48 -9.67
#